data_AF-A0A378KSC0-F1
#
_entry.id   AF-A0A378KSC0-F1
#
_cell.length_a   1.000
_cell.length_b   1.000
_cell.length_c   1.000
_cell.angle_alpha   90.00
_cell.angle_beta   90.00
_cell.angle_gamma   90.00
#
_symmetry.space_group_name_H-M   'P 1'
#
loop_
_entity.id
_entity.type
_entity.pdbx_description
1 polymer ?
#
loop_
_entity_poly.entity_id
_entity_poly.type
_entity_poly.pdbx_seq_one_letter_code
_entity_poly.pdbx_strand_id
1 'polypeptide(L)'
;MMGRIKFVRIPLASTNPDTSVTPRATTSKCPTPALPPKAIFNTTQTIKPANHTALSVVDRKMKFPDSRFFNQLKSEEHKQFFNRRRERYKYYENYSAALALPCSKYELVRKQNDRSAMLALSRNNIIEHANRRVDLFFYTLIAYYKTGLFPTNGHTSLQHGRGRTLFRDDKESNLTQACHSSFTPALLDKSIYQKSRFGKQHKSLLSGTHLMDSLNSTVELPPFVNELDDVLEHLCRQKSLELVGQVSQGTLNPIEGLELFLKMMKDALTELKQSADKRIPSAVLQHSLSGQKYINPKLIDLVMRGTLRTTFLTDTDTVSDEYIQLLLRMNPEEKALSEHNNETRQKLYLDKIADMQKEILETKSELNYSTSRSHWNR
;
A
#
# COMPACT_ATOMS: atom_id res chain seq x y z
N MET A 1 -8.92 -18.29 23.94
CA MET A 1 -8.11 -18.55 22.73
C MET A 1 -8.49 -17.51 21.69
N MET A 2 -7.70 -16.44 21.53
CA MET A 2 -8.01 -15.35 20.59
C MET A 2 -7.28 -15.56 19.27
N GLY A 3 -8.02 -15.48 18.17
CA GLY A 3 -7.51 -15.67 16.81
C GLY A 3 -6.48 -14.61 16.45
N ARG A 4 -5.29 -15.05 16.07
CA ARG A 4 -4.32 -14.21 15.37
C ARG A 4 -4.77 -14.08 13.92
N ILE A 5 -4.70 -12.88 13.36
CA ILE A 5 -4.74 -12.70 11.90
C ILE A 5 -3.49 -13.39 11.35
N LYS A 6 -3.64 -14.61 10.86
CA LYS A 6 -2.60 -15.28 10.08
C LYS A 6 -2.67 -14.67 8.68
N PHE A 7 -1.73 -13.77 8.37
CA PHE A 7 -1.41 -13.49 6.98
C PHE A 7 -1.04 -14.82 6.33
N VAL A 8 -1.84 -15.26 5.35
CA VAL A 8 -1.57 -16.47 4.59
C VAL A 8 -0.29 -16.21 3.80
N ARG A 9 0.84 -16.70 4.33
CA ARG A 9 2.13 -16.71 3.62
C ARG A 9 2.10 -17.85 2.61
N ILE A 10 2.05 -17.53 1.33
CA ILE A 10 2.42 -18.47 0.28
C ILE A 10 3.77 -18.00 -0.27
N PRO A 11 4.86 -18.79 -0.12
CA PRO A 11 6.11 -18.47 -0.77
C PRO A 11 5.89 -18.49 -2.29
N LEU A 12 6.25 -17.41 -2.98
CA LEU A 12 6.38 -17.40 -4.43
C LEU A 12 7.40 -18.47 -4.82
N ALA A 13 6.92 -19.55 -5.43
CA ALA A 13 7.77 -20.57 -6.01
C ALA A 13 8.73 -19.92 -7.02
N SER A 14 10.02 -20.13 -6.80
CA SER A 14 11.08 -19.79 -7.75
C SER A 14 10.96 -20.73 -8.95
N THR A 15 10.55 -20.19 -10.09
CA THR A 15 10.75 -20.84 -11.38
C THR A 15 11.69 -19.97 -12.22
N ASN A 16 12.97 -20.32 -12.20
CA ASN A 16 13.85 -20.07 -13.34
C ASN A 16 13.57 -21.17 -14.38
N PRO A 17 13.66 -20.84 -15.67
CA PRO A 17 14.68 -21.52 -16.45
C PRO A 17 15.42 -20.54 -17.37
N ASP A 18 16.73 -20.42 -17.12
CA ASP A 18 17.71 -20.20 -18.17
C ASP A 18 17.89 -21.53 -18.91
N THR A 19 17.52 -21.57 -20.18
CA THR A 19 18.15 -22.48 -21.15
C THR A 19 18.15 -21.81 -22.52
N SER A 20 19.36 -21.46 -22.93
CA SER A 20 19.77 -21.03 -24.26
C SER A 20 19.56 -22.14 -25.30
N VAL A 21 18.82 -21.85 -26.37
CA VAL A 21 19.00 -22.53 -27.68
C VAL A 21 18.70 -21.53 -28.80
N THR A 22 19.72 -21.15 -29.56
CA THR A 22 19.59 -20.62 -30.93
C THR A 22 19.36 -21.82 -31.87
N PRO A 23 18.58 -21.70 -32.96
CA PRO A 23 19.26 -21.41 -34.24
C PRO A 23 18.43 -20.70 -35.35
N ARG A 24 19.23 -20.10 -36.25
CA ARG A 24 19.11 -19.92 -37.72
C ARG A 24 17.91 -19.23 -38.37
N ALA A 25 18.31 -18.26 -39.18
CA ALA A 25 17.54 -17.56 -40.20
C ALA A 25 17.10 -18.46 -41.37
N THR A 26 15.88 -18.22 -41.83
CA THR A 26 15.43 -18.53 -43.19
C THR A 26 14.60 -17.37 -43.71
N THR A 27 15.00 -16.90 -44.88
CA THR A 27 14.33 -15.90 -45.72
C THR A 27 13.03 -16.44 -46.28
N SER A 28 11.93 -15.67 -46.21
CA SER A 28 10.86 -15.78 -47.22
C SER A 28 9.94 -14.56 -47.23
N LYS A 29 9.46 -14.28 -48.42
CA LYS A 29 8.82 -13.09 -48.96
C LYS A 29 7.46 -12.72 -48.33
N CYS A 30 7.22 -11.42 -48.36
CA CYS A 30 5.94 -10.72 -48.24
C CYS A 30 4.82 -11.37 -49.07
N PRO A 31 3.58 -11.38 -48.54
CA PRO A 31 2.51 -10.73 -49.28
C PRO A 31 1.62 -9.85 -48.39
N THR A 32 1.34 -8.65 -48.90
CA THR A 32 0.32 -7.71 -48.44
C THR A 32 -1.07 -8.35 -48.44
N PRO A 33 -1.91 -8.10 -47.42
CA PRO A 33 -3.36 -8.16 -47.60
C PRO A 33 -4.04 -6.81 -47.37
N ALA A 34 -5.11 -6.63 -48.13
CA ALA A 34 -5.91 -5.43 -48.30
C ALA A 34 -6.65 -4.97 -47.04
N LEU A 35 -6.85 -3.65 -46.97
CA LEU A 35 -7.78 -2.97 -46.06
C LEU A 35 -9.23 -3.33 -46.40
N PRO A 36 -10.07 -3.66 -45.39
CA PRO A 36 -11.52 -3.58 -45.53
C PRO A 36 -12.10 -2.27 -44.98
N PRO A 37 -13.33 -1.91 -45.39
CA PRO A 37 -13.82 -0.53 -45.43
C PRO A 37 -14.37 0.00 -44.10
N LYS A 38 -14.33 1.33 -43.99
CA LYS A 38 -14.94 2.14 -42.92
C LYS A 38 -16.46 1.92 -42.88
N ALA A 39 -16.95 1.38 -41.77
CA ALA A 39 -18.37 1.44 -41.40
C ALA A 39 -18.58 2.57 -40.39
N ILE A 40 -19.36 3.57 -40.80
CA ILE A 40 -19.90 4.62 -39.95
C ILE A 40 -21.20 4.07 -39.35
N PHE A 41 -21.27 3.97 -38.03
CA PHE A 41 -22.53 3.78 -37.31
C PHE A 41 -22.69 4.90 -36.27
N ASN A 42 -23.56 5.85 -36.62
CA ASN A 42 -24.22 6.74 -35.68
C ASN A 42 -25.37 5.96 -35.03
N THR A 43 -25.36 5.75 -33.72
CA THR A 43 -26.61 5.57 -32.97
C THR A 43 -26.46 6.04 -31.54
N THR A 44 -27.04 7.21 -31.28
CA THR A 44 -27.37 7.73 -29.96
C THR A 44 -28.46 6.85 -29.34
N GLN A 45 -28.16 6.10 -28.29
CA GLN A 45 -29.19 5.53 -27.42
C GLN A 45 -28.93 5.89 -25.97
N THR A 46 -29.75 6.84 -25.52
CA THR A 46 -29.91 7.28 -24.15
C THR A 46 -30.56 6.17 -23.34
N ILE A 47 -29.78 5.43 -22.55
CA ILE A 47 -30.31 4.47 -21.58
C ILE A 47 -30.69 5.26 -20.32
N LYS A 48 -32.00 5.40 -20.09
CA LYS A 48 -32.56 5.82 -18.80
C LYS A 48 -32.35 4.68 -17.79
N PRO A 49 -31.81 4.95 -16.59
CA PRO A 49 -31.81 3.94 -15.53
C PRO A 49 -33.22 3.77 -14.96
N ALA A 50 -33.63 2.51 -14.84
CA ALA A 50 -34.88 2.08 -14.26
C ALA A 50 -34.88 2.27 -12.74
N ASN A 51 -36.05 2.64 -12.22
CA ASN A 51 -36.35 2.86 -10.82
C ASN A 51 -36.16 1.58 -9.99
N HIS A 52 -35.27 1.62 -9.00
CA HIS A 52 -35.27 0.69 -7.88
C HIS A 52 -35.82 1.38 -6.63
N THR A 53 -36.92 0.85 -6.13
CA THR A 53 -37.67 1.34 -4.98
C THR A 53 -36.98 0.95 -3.67
N ALA A 54 -36.36 1.97 -3.04
CA ALA A 54 -36.36 2.30 -1.62
C ALA A 54 -36.10 1.21 -0.55
N LEU A 55 -34.84 1.14 -0.09
CA LEU A 55 -34.52 1.19 1.34
C LEU A 55 -34.09 2.63 1.64
N SER A 56 -34.98 3.43 2.23
CA SER A 56 -34.75 4.85 2.51
C SER A 56 -33.73 5.03 3.64
N VAL A 57 -32.45 5.05 3.28
CA VAL A 57 -31.39 5.61 4.12
C VAL A 57 -30.99 6.92 3.48
N VAL A 58 -31.50 8.01 4.06
CA VAL A 58 -31.10 9.42 3.90
C VAL A 58 -29.98 9.63 2.88
N ASP A 59 -30.35 9.89 1.63
CA ASP A 59 -29.46 10.31 0.54
C ASP A 59 -29.01 11.77 0.76
N ARG A 60 -28.36 12.01 1.90
CA ARG A 60 -27.53 13.20 2.06
C ARG A 60 -26.22 12.84 1.39
N LYS A 61 -26.05 13.28 0.13
CA LYS A 61 -24.72 13.43 -0.47
C LYS A 61 -23.85 14.23 0.50
N MET A 62 -23.06 13.52 1.32
CA MET A 62 -22.15 14.15 2.26
C MET A 62 -21.13 14.90 1.42
N LYS A 63 -21.21 16.24 1.42
CA LYS A 63 -20.19 17.06 0.78
C LYS A 63 -18.84 16.73 1.39
N PHE A 64 -17.82 16.57 0.55
CA PHE A 64 -16.45 16.40 1.02
C PHE A 64 -16.10 17.56 1.95
N PRO A 65 -15.48 17.32 3.12
CA PRO A 65 -15.21 18.39 4.07
C PRO A 65 -14.25 19.46 3.51
N ASP A 66 -14.41 20.70 3.96
CA ASP A 66 -13.52 21.81 3.59
C ASP A 66 -12.21 21.80 4.41
N SER A 67 -11.28 22.69 4.07
CA SER A 67 -10.00 22.81 4.78
C SER A 67 -10.15 23.16 6.27
N ARG A 68 -11.23 23.87 6.65
CA ARG A 68 -11.48 24.23 8.06
C ARG A 68 -11.74 22.99 8.90
N PHE A 69 -12.46 22.01 8.37
CA PHE A 69 -12.67 20.73 9.04
C PHE A 69 -11.34 20.01 9.35
N PHE A 70 -10.44 19.88 8.38
CA PHE A 70 -9.16 19.21 8.59
C PHE A 70 -8.23 20.00 9.52
N ASN A 71 -8.26 21.33 9.47
CA ASN A 71 -7.53 22.19 10.40
C ASN A 71 -8.02 22.01 11.85
N GLN A 72 -9.33 21.82 12.06
CA GLN A 72 -9.88 21.51 13.38
C GLN A 72 -9.39 20.16 13.90
N LEU A 73 -9.39 19.12 13.07
CA LEU A 73 -8.83 17.82 13.44
C LEU A 73 -7.36 17.95 13.86
N LYS A 74 -6.56 18.71 13.10
CA LYS A 74 -5.14 18.93 13.38
C LYS A 74 -4.88 19.71 14.66
N SER A 75 -5.70 20.73 14.92
CA SER A 75 -5.66 21.45 16.20
C SER A 75 -5.96 20.50 17.36
N GLU A 76 -6.95 19.62 17.20
CA GLU A 76 -7.32 18.66 18.23
C GLU A 76 -6.23 17.60 18.46
N GLU A 77 -5.62 17.09 17.39
CA GLU A 77 -4.47 16.18 17.48
C GLU A 77 -3.35 16.83 18.30
N HIS A 78 -3.07 18.12 18.07
CA HIS A 78 -2.03 18.81 18.80
C HIS A 78 -2.34 18.97 20.29
N LYS A 79 -3.62 19.19 20.65
CA LYS A 79 -4.07 19.33 22.04
C LYS A 79 -4.02 18.00 22.79
N GLN A 80 -4.54 16.94 22.18
CA GLN A 80 -4.65 15.63 22.83
C GLN A 80 -3.29 14.90 22.88
N PHE A 81 -2.48 15.03 21.83
CA PHE A 81 -1.22 14.30 21.66
C PHE A 81 -0.03 15.26 21.58
N PHE A 82 0.20 16.03 22.64
CA PHE A 82 1.29 17.01 22.70
C PHE A 82 2.68 16.35 22.61
N ASN A 83 2.84 15.13 23.13
CA ASN A 83 4.08 14.38 22.98
C ASN A 83 4.15 13.75 21.58
N ARG A 84 4.99 14.32 20.72
CA ARG A 84 5.21 13.86 19.34
C ARG A 84 6.33 12.83 19.21
N ARG A 85 6.92 12.36 20.31
CA ARG A 85 7.96 11.33 20.24
C ARG A 85 7.35 10.03 19.71
N ARG A 86 7.97 9.48 18.67
CA ARG A 86 7.57 8.19 18.10
C ARG A 86 8.06 7.05 19.00
N GLU A 87 7.15 6.18 19.41
CA GLU A 87 7.49 4.89 19.99
C GLU A 87 8.01 3.97 18.90
N ARG A 88 9.16 3.34 19.15
CA ARG A 88 9.83 2.50 18.16
C ARG A 88 10.09 1.12 18.74
N TYR A 89 9.55 0.09 18.10
CA TYR A 89 9.66 -1.31 18.51
C TYR A 89 10.71 -2.03 17.66
N LYS A 90 11.36 -3.06 18.20
CA LYS A 90 12.36 -3.86 17.46
C LYS A 90 11.68 -4.96 16.63
N TYR A 91 12.38 -5.48 15.62
CA TYR A 91 11.81 -6.49 14.71
C TYR A 91 11.42 -7.81 15.39
N TYR A 92 12.16 -8.26 16.41
CA TYR A 92 11.88 -9.53 17.09
C TYR A 92 10.71 -9.46 18.08
N GLU A 93 10.17 -8.27 18.33
CA GLU A 93 9.08 -8.07 19.28
C GLU A 93 7.73 -8.61 18.72
N ASN A 94 7.71 -9.07 17.46
CA ASN A 94 6.63 -9.87 16.83
C ASN A 94 5.20 -9.30 16.96
N TYR A 95 5.05 -8.00 17.25
CA TYR A 95 3.75 -7.35 17.37
C TYR A 95 3.11 -7.00 16.01
N SER A 96 3.83 -7.16 14.91
CA SER A 96 3.42 -6.60 13.63
C SER A 96 4.08 -7.31 12.44
N ALA A 97 3.81 -6.81 11.23
CA ALA A 97 4.41 -7.31 10.00
C ALA A 97 5.85 -6.82 9.76
N ALA A 98 6.51 -6.15 10.71
CA ALA A 98 7.85 -5.60 10.50
C ALA A 98 8.89 -6.67 10.06
N LEU A 99 9.74 -6.34 9.09
CA LEU A 99 10.67 -7.29 8.48
C LEU A 99 12.10 -6.75 8.45
N ALA A 100 13.04 -7.47 9.05
CA ALA A 100 14.47 -7.17 8.98
C ALA A 100 15.10 -7.71 7.69
N LEU A 101 16.27 -7.18 7.29
CA LEU A 101 17.04 -7.80 6.21
C LEU A 101 17.63 -9.13 6.69
N PRO A 102 17.49 -10.22 5.90
CA PRO A 102 17.96 -11.55 6.28
C PRO A 102 19.48 -11.70 6.02
N CYS A 103 20.27 -10.74 6.48
CA CYS A 103 21.73 -10.75 6.35
C CYS A 103 22.37 -10.22 7.64
N SER A 104 23.66 -10.46 7.81
CA SER A 104 24.40 -9.99 8.98
C SER A 104 24.76 -8.49 8.87
N LYS A 105 25.03 -7.84 10.01
CA LYS A 105 25.58 -6.47 10.02
C LYS A 105 26.93 -6.41 9.31
N TYR A 106 27.76 -7.44 9.43
CA TYR A 106 29.06 -7.54 8.75
C TYR A 106 28.91 -7.48 7.23
N GLU A 107 27.97 -8.24 6.66
CA GLU A 107 27.73 -8.23 5.21
C GLU A 107 27.24 -6.88 4.71
N LEU A 108 26.37 -6.21 5.47
CA LEU A 108 25.91 -4.85 5.16
C LEU A 108 27.08 -3.88 5.12
N VAL A 109 27.96 -3.90 6.12
CA VAL A 109 29.14 -3.02 6.18
C VAL A 109 30.07 -3.29 4.98
N ARG A 110 30.29 -4.55 4.62
CA ARG A 110 31.14 -4.92 3.48
C ARG A 110 30.59 -4.42 2.15
N LYS A 111 29.26 -4.40 1.99
CA LYS A 111 28.57 -4.03 0.75
C LYS A 111 28.04 -2.59 0.72
N GLN A 112 28.14 -1.82 1.80
CA GLN A 112 27.48 -0.51 1.94
C GLN A 112 27.82 0.51 0.84
N ASN A 113 29.03 0.42 0.28
CA ASN A 113 29.50 1.31 -0.78
C ASN A 113 29.20 0.78 -2.21
N ASP A 114 28.69 -0.44 -2.32
CA ASP A 114 28.29 -1.05 -3.59
C ASP A 114 26.75 -1.10 -3.66
N ARG A 115 26.18 -0.08 -4.32
CA ARG A 115 24.73 0.03 -4.53
C ARG A 115 24.15 -1.19 -5.25
N SER A 116 24.87 -1.80 -6.18
CA SER A 116 24.40 -2.97 -6.93
C SER A 116 24.35 -4.20 -6.03
N ALA A 117 25.37 -4.41 -5.21
CA ALA A 117 25.38 -5.49 -4.22
C ALA A 117 24.30 -5.31 -3.15
N MET A 118 24.07 -4.07 -2.67
CA MET A 118 23.00 -3.77 -1.72
C MET A 118 21.60 -3.97 -2.32
N LEU A 119 21.42 -3.61 -3.58
CA LEU A 119 20.19 -3.88 -4.33
C LEU A 119 19.93 -5.37 -4.48
N ALA A 120 20.95 -6.15 -4.85
CA ALA A 120 20.85 -7.60 -4.99
C ALA A 120 20.51 -8.27 -3.65
N LEU A 121 21.18 -7.85 -2.56
CA LEU A 121 20.95 -8.36 -1.21
C LEU A 121 19.51 -8.08 -0.71
N SER A 122 18.95 -6.94 -1.10
CA SER A 122 17.66 -6.46 -0.60
C SER A 122 16.49 -6.79 -1.54
N ARG A 123 16.74 -7.46 -2.67
CA ARG A 123 15.79 -7.66 -3.76
C ARG A 123 14.43 -8.18 -3.30
N ASN A 124 14.41 -9.24 -2.51
CA ASN A 124 13.18 -9.87 -2.06
C ASN A 124 12.41 -8.98 -1.08
N ASN A 125 13.12 -8.31 -0.16
CA ASN A 125 12.49 -7.37 0.77
C ASN A 125 11.91 -6.14 0.05
N ILE A 126 12.52 -5.67 -1.05
CA ILE A 126 11.97 -4.57 -1.87
C ILE A 126 10.64 -4.99 -2.52
N ILE A 127 10.58 -6.19 -3.09
CA ILE A 127 9.37 -6.73 -3.72
C ILE A 127 8.27 -6.91 -2.67
N GLU A 128 8.60 -7.53 -1.53
CA GLU A 128 7.68 -7.73 -0.40
C GLU A 128 7.16 -6.40 0.15
N HIS A 129 8.03 -5.41 0.33
CA HIS A 129 7.68 -4.08 0.80
C HIS A 129 6.67 -3.39 -0.14
N ALA A 130 6.92 -3.45 -1.45
CA ALA A 130 6.02 -2.91 -2.45
C ALA A 130 4.66 -3.65 -2.48
N ASN A 131 4.67 -4.98 -2.31
CA ASN A 131 3.46 -5.78 -2.26
C ASN A 131 2.60 -5.45 -1.02
N ARG A 132 3.22 -5.39 0.17
CA ARG A 132 2.53 -5.02 1.42
C ARG A 132 1.84 -3.67 1.36
N ARG A 133 2.36 -2.74 0.56
CA ARG A 133 1.73 -1.43 0.37
C ARG A 133 0.37 -1.54 -0.27
N VAL A 134 0.23 -2.42 -1.25
CA VAL A 134 -1.05 -2.70 -1.90
C VAL A 134 -2.01 -3.34 -0.91
N ASP A 135 -1.58 -4.39 -0.20
CA ASP A 135 -2.39 -5.11 0.80
C ASP A 135 -2.89 -4.16 1.91
N LEU A 136 -1.98 -3.40 2.51
CA LEU A 136 -2.28 -2.47 3.61
C LEU A 136 -3.21 -1.35 3.15
N PHE A 137 -3.06 -0.88 1.91
CA PHE A 137 -3.97 0.11 1.35
C PHE A 137 -5.38 -0.48 1.16
N PHE A 138 -5.50 -1.69 0.61
CA PHE A 138 -6.80 -2.35 0.47
C PHE A 138 -7.50 -2.57 1.81
N TYR A 139 -6.79 -3.05 2.83
CA TYR A 139 -7.37 -3.19 4.17
C TYR A 139 -7.77 -1.85 4.79
N THR A 140 -7.08 -0.76 4.45
CA THR A 140 -7.49 0.59 4.83
C THR A 140 -8.80 0.99 4.15
N LEU A 141 -8.97 0.69 2.85
CA LEU A 141 -10.23 0.92 2.14
C LEU A 141 -11.38 0.13 2.76
N ILE A 142 -11.18 -1.17 3.05
CA ILE A 142 -12.17 -2.01 3.72
C ILE A 142 -12.56 -1.40 5.07
N ALA A 143 -11.58 -1.01 5.89
CA ALA A 143 -11.85 -0.46 7.21
C ALA A 143 -12.74 0.79 7.16
N TYR A 144 -12.51 1.67 6.19
CA TYR A 144 -13.27 2.92 6.05
C TYR A 144 -14.57 2.79 5.26
N TYR A 145 -14.82 1.68 4.55
CA TYR A 145 -15.96 1.54 3.64
C TYR A 145 -17.30 1.90 4.30
N LYS A 146 -18.03 2.84 3.69
CA LYS A 146 -19.35 3.33 4.16
C LYS A 146 -19.40 3.81 5.62
N THR A 147 -18.27 4.21 6.21
CA THR A 147 -18.23 4.74 7.58
C THR A 147 -18.63 6.21 7.69
N GLY A 148 -18.56 6.97 6.58
CA GLY A 148 -18.78 8.42 6.56
C GLY A 148 -17.69 9.24 7.27
N LEU A 149 -16.57 8.60 7.66
CA LEU A 149 -15.42 9.25 8.28
C LEU A 149 -14.41 9.70 7.20
N PHE A 150 -13.97 10.95 7.24
CA PHE A 150 -13.01 11.50 6.29
C PHE A 150 -11.62 11.58 6.92
N PRO A 151 -10.71 10.65 6.60
CA PRO A 151 -9.38 10.68 7.18
C PRO A 151 -8.49 11.72 6.50
N THR A 152 -7.57 12.27 7.28
CA THR A 152 -6.40 13.01 6.82
C THR A 152 -5.14 12.41 7.43
N ASN A 153 -3.97 12.87 7.01
CA ASN A 153 -2.71 12.44 7.62
C ASN A 153 -2.72 12.81 9.10
N GLY A 154 -2.30 11.89 9.98
CA GLY A 154 -2.01 12.13 11.40
C GLY A 154 -0.50 12.21 11.65
N HIS A 155 -0.11 12.52 12.88
CA HIS A 155 1.27 12.38 13.34
C HIS A 155 1.58 10.92 13.66
N THR A 156 2.60 10.36 13.01
CA THR A 156 3.09 8.99 13.23
C THR A 156 3.77 8.83 14.59
N SER A 157 3.00 8.33 15.56
CA SER A 157 3.45 8.05 16.93
C SER A 157 3.99 6.63 17.14
N LEU A 158 3.79 5.72 16.18
CA LEU A 158 4.21 4.32 16.28
C LEU A 158 5.14 3.96 15.11
N GLN A 159 6.09 3.06 15.35
CA GLN A 159 6.87 2.43 14.29
C GLN A 159 7.39 1.08 14.76
N HIS A 160 7.13 0.05 13.98
CA HIS A 160 7.64 -1.29 14.22
C HIS A 160 8.80 -1.57 13.27
N GLY A 161 9.99 -1.77 13.83
CA GLY A 161 11.24 -1.94 13.08
C GLY A 161 12.12 -0.68 13.06
N ARG A 162 13.43 -0.91 12.91
CA ARG A 162 14.46 0.14 12.90
C ARG A 162 15.59 -0.24 11.96
N GLY A 163 16.14 0.72 11.23
CA GLY A 163 17.39 0.52 10.48
C GLY A 163 18.56 0.19 11.42
N ARG A 164 19.58 -0.47 10.87
CA ARG A 164 20.85 -0.73 11.54
C ARG A 164 21.78 0.45 11.35
N THR A 165 22.47 0.82 12.41
CA THR A 165 23.45 1.89 12.41
C THR A 165 24.86 1.35 12.66
N LEU A 166 25.85 2.08 12.17
CA LEU A 166 27.27 1.86 12.39
C LEU A 166 27.86 3.11 13.03
N PHE A 167 28.56 2.91 14.15
CA PHE A 167 29.39 3.94 14.76
C PHE A 167 30.78 3.85 14.14
N ARG A 168 31.24 4.93 13.51
CA ARG A 168 32.62 5.13 13.08
C ARG A 168 33.05 6.54 13.47
N ASP A 169 34.22 6.66 14.07
CA ASP A 169 34.83 7.95 14.41
C ASP A 169 33.86 8.90 15.14
N ASP A 170 33.18 8.36 16.17
CA ASP A 170 32.14 9.04 16.97
C ASP A 170 30.93 9.59 16.18
N LYS A 171 30.76 9.16 14.93
CA LYS A 171 29.60 9.47 14.08
C LYS A 171 28.73 8.24 13.86
N GLU A 172 27.44 8.39 14.13
CA GLU A 172 26.43 7.39 13.79
C GLU A 172 26.07 7.52 12.30
N SER A 173 26.22 6.42 11.56
CA SER A 173 25.85 6.33 10.14
C SER A 173 24.79 5.23 9.96
N ASN A 174 23.76 5.52 9.16
CA ASN A 174 22.72 4.53 8.86
C ASN A 174 23.21 3.57 7.78
N LEU A 175 23.32 2.28 8.11
CA LEU A 175 23.57 1.22 7.12
C LEU A 175 22.29 0.93 6.32
N THR A 176 21.16 0.92 7.02
CA THR A 176 19.82 0.64 6.50
C THR A 176 18.82 1.58 7.16
N GLN A 177 17.63 1.65 6.61
CA GLN A 177 16.52 2.46 7.09
C GLN A 177 15.27 1.59 7.26
N ALA A 178 14.29 2.13 8.00
CA ALA A 178 13.02 1.49 8.27
C ALA A 178 11.96 2.08 7.33
N CYS A 179 11.78 1.47 6.16
CA CYS A 179 10.88 1.95 5.12
C CYS A 179 9.43 1.60 5.46
N HIS A 180 8.54 2.59 5.48
CA HIS A 180 7.12 2.40 5.81
C HIS A 180 6.37 1.76 4.64
N SER A 181 5.74 0.61 4.89
CA SER A 181 4.99 -0.09 3.84
C SER A 181 3.63 0.55 3.57
N SER A 182 3.27 1.66 4.22
CA SER A 182 2.03 2.40 3.97
C SER A 182 2.33 3.87 3.70
N PHE A 183 1.64 4.47 2.72
CA PHE A 183 1.66 5.92 2.52
C PHE A 183 0.86 6.69 3.58
N THR A 184 -0.01 6.01 4.31
CA THR A 184 -0.91 6.56 5.32
C THR A 184 -0.71 5.86 6.68
N PRO A 185 0.53 5.85 7.23
CA PRO A 185 0.84 5.09 8.45
C PRO A 185 0.10 5.63 9.68
N ALA A 186 -0.27 6.91 9.68
CA ALA A 186 -1.08 7.52 10.71
C ALA A 186 -2.24 8.27 10.06
N LEU A 187 -3.45 7.87 10.40
CA LEU A 187 -4.68 8.55 10.00
C LEU A 187 -5.28 9.31 11.17
N LEU A 188 -5.93 10.42 10.83
CA LEU A 188 -6.65 11.31 11.73
C LEU A 188 -8.05 11.55 11.16
N ASP A 189 -9.10 11.30 11.95
CA ASP A 189 -10.49 11.53 11.53
C ASP A 189 -11.36 11.99 12.72
N LYS A 190 -12.68 12.13 12.50
CA LYS A 190 -13.62 12.58 13.54
C LYS A 190 -13.68 11.71 14.79
N SER A 191 -13.17 10.48 14.76
CA SER A 191 -13.06 9.65 15.96
C SER A 191 -12.16 10.25 17.03
N ILE A 192 -11.34 11.26 16.72
CA ILE A 192 -10.58 12.01 17.74
C ILE A 192 -11.44 12.71 18.80
N TYR A 193 -12.69 13.02 18.47
CA TYR A 193 -13.64 13.60 19.43
C TYR A 193 -14.36 12.53 20.26
N GLN A 194 -14.20 11.25 19.94
CA GLN A 194 -14.79 10.16 20.69
C GLN A 194 -13.91 9.85 21.91
N LYS A 195 -14.52 9.89 23.10
CA LYS A 195 -13.87 9.40 24.33
C LYS A 195 -14.19 7.93 24.50
N SER A 196 -13.17 7.10 24.70
CA SER A 196 -13.43 5.72 25.10
C SER A 196 -14.02 5.69 26.51
N ARG A 197 -14.78 4.63 26.84
CA ARG A 197 -15.33 4.39 28.19
C ARG A 197 -14.26 4.41 29.31
N PHE A 198 -13.00 4.22 28.94
CA PHE A 198 -11.83 4.23 29.82
C PHE A 198 -10.93 5.46 29.62
N GLY A 199 -11.42 6.51 28.96
CA GLY A 199 -10.66 7.74 28.72
C GLY A 199 -9.52 7.62 27.71
N LYS A 200 -9.37 6.49 27.01
CA LYS A 200 -8.38 6.34 25.94
C LYS A 200 -8.74 7.28 24.78
N GLN A 201 -7.76 8.07 24.37
CA GLN A 201 -7.86 8.94 23.21
C GLN A 201 -7.64 8.12 21.93
N HIS A 202 -8.41 8.44 20.90
CA HIS A 202 -8.27 7.85 19.57
C HIS A 202 -7.83 8.96 18.60
N LYS A 203 -6.99 8.65 17.60
CA LYS A 203 -6.73 9.58 16.49
C LYS A 203 -7.67 9.35 15.33
N SER A 204 -8.09 8.11 15.16
CA SER A 204 -8.87 7.65 14.01
C SER A 204 -9.63 6.38 14.33
N LEU A 205 -10.49 5.97 13.40
CA LEU A 205 -11.19 4.68 13.41
C LEU A 205 -10.26 3.50 13.70
N LEU A 206 -9.04 3.53 13.16
CA LEU A 206 -8.06 2.45 13.30
C LEU A 206 -7.34 2.43 14.65
N SER A 207 -7.55 3.43 15.51
CA SER A 207 -6.79 3.57 16.75
C SER A 207 -6.93 2.35 17.66
N GLY A 208 -5.79 1.70 17.92
CA GLY A 208 -5.70 0.52 18.75
C GLY A 208 -6.09 -0.81 18.09
N THR A 209 -6.34 -0.81 16.77
CA THR A 209 -6.50 -2.03 15.98
C THR A 209 -5.15 -2.64 15.62
N HIS A 210 -5.13 -3.93 15.30
CA HIS A 210 -3.94 -4.59 14.73
C HIS A 210 -3.56 -4.01 13.35
N LEU A 211 -4.54 -3.53 12.57
CA LEU A 211 -4.27 -2.88 11.29
C LEU A 211 -3.45 -1.59 11.48
N MET A 212 -3.70 -0.80 12.53
CA MET A 212 -2.88 0.37 12.85
C MET A 212 -1.40 0.01 13.07
N ASP A 213 -1.11 -1.08 13.78
CA ASP A 213 0.27 -1.55 13.94
C ASP A 213 0.87 -2.05 12.62
N SER A 214 0.06 -2.71 11.80
CA SER A 214 0.47 -3.18 10.47
C SER A 214 0.81 -2.00 9.53
N LEU A 215 0.01 -0.92 9.57
CA LEU A 215 0.29 0.33 8.83
C LEU A 215 1.57 1.03 9.30
N ASN A 216 1.93 0.86 10.58
CA ASN A 216 3.16 1.39 11.17
C ASN A 216 4.34 0.40 11.11
N SER A 217 4.18 -0.73 10.43
CA SER A 217 5.24 -1.71 10.21
C SER A 217 6.20 -1.26 9.11
N THR A 218 7.48 -1.53 9.34
CA THR A 218 8.55 -1.18 8.40
C THR A 218 9.28 -2.41 7.87
N VAL A 219 9.86 -2.26 6.69
CA VAL A 219 10.83 -3.21 6.14
C VAL A 219 12.20 -2.56 6.22
N GLU A 220 13.17 -3.26 6.79
CA GLU A 220 14.57 -2.82 6.77
C GLU A 220 15.08 -2.85 5.32
N LEU A 221 15.52 -1.71 4.80
CA LEU A 221 15.99 -1.58 3.42
C LEU A 221 17.17 -0.58 3.33
N PRO A 222 17.97 -0.62 2.25
CA PRO A 222 19.01 0.38 2.02
C PRO A 222 18.43 1.80 1.88
N PRO A 223 19.19 2.86 2.24
CA PRO A 223 18.67 4.23 2.21
C PRO A 223 18.13 4.70 0.84
N PHE A 224 18.73 4.25 -0.25
CA PHE A 224 18.29 4.62 -1.61
C PHE A 224 16.89 4.08 -1.95
N VAL A 225 16.37 3.08 -1.22
CA VAL A 225 15.00 2.61 -1.38
C VAL A 225 14.03 3.57 -0.73
N ASN A 226 14.35 4.06 0.47
CA ASN A 226 13.55 5.08 1.15
C ASN A 226 13.50 6.38 0.34
N GLU A 227 14.58 6.74 -0.36
CA GLU A 227 14.59 7.90 -1.27
C GLU A 227 13.55 7.76 -2.39
N LEU A 228 13.33 6.55 -2.92
CA LEU A 228 12.26 6.29 -3.88
C LEU A 228 10.88 6.33 -3.20
N ASP A 229 10.76 5.78 -1.99
CA ASP A 229 9.50 5.84 -1.24
C ASP A 229 9.08 7.28 -0.94
N ASP A 230 10.01 8.17 -0.59
CA ASP A 230 9.74 9.59 -0.36
C ASP A 230 9.16 10.25 -1.63
N VAL A 231 9.67 9.88 -2.81
CA VAL A 231 9.15 10.36 -4.10
C VAL A 231 7.75 9.80 -4.38
N LEU A 232 7.54 8.51 -4.19
CA LEU A 232 6.23 7.89 -4.38
C LEU A 232 5.18 8.44 -3.41
N GLU A 233 5.57 8.65 -2.16
CA GLU A 233 4.75 9.26 -1.12
C GLU A 233 4.31 10.66 -1.51
N HIS A 234 5.22 11.48 -2.03
CA HIS A 234 4.91 12.81 -2.54
C HIS A 234 3.88 12.76 -3.69
N LEU A 235 4.00 11.80 -4.60
CA LEU A 235 3.12 11.65 -5.77
C LEU A 235 1.75 11.07 -5.41
N CYS A 236 1.69 10.15 -4.44
CA CYS A 236 0.55 9.26 -4.26
C CYS A 236 -0.24 9.48 -2.97
N ARG A 237 0.37 10.02 -1.90
CA ARG A 237 -0.27 10.07 -0.56
C ARG A 237 -1.60 10.82 -0.56
N GLN A 238 -1.63 12.02 -1.13
CA GLN A 238 -2.84 12.85 -1.10
C GLN A 238 -3.99 12.21 -1.88
N LYS A 239 -3.70 11.70 -3.08
CA LYS A 239 -4.65 10.93 -3.90
C LYS A 239 -5.13 9.67 -3.19
N SER A 240 -4.23 8.99 -2.46
CA SER A 240 -4.59 7.81 -1.65
C SER A 240 -5.61 8.16 -0.55
N LEU A 241 -5.45 9.30 0.12
CA LEU A 241 -6.44 9.77 1.11
C LEU A 241 -7.79 10.13 0.48
N GLU A 242 -7.77 10.72 -0.72
CA GLU A 242 -9.00 11.03 -1.47
C GLU A 242 -9.77 9.75 -1.84
N LEU A 243 -9.08 8.70 -2.27
CA LEU A 243 -9.68 7.38 -2.52
C LEU A 243 -10.31 6.81 -1.24
N VAL A 244 -9.60 6.85 -0.10
CA VAL A 244 -10.16 6.41 1.19
C VAL A 244 -11.41 7.23 1.56
N GLY A 245 -11.39 8.54 1.31
CA GLY A 245 -12.55 9.41 1.51
C GLY A 245 -13.76 9.05 0.64
N GLN A 246 -13.55 8.73 -0.63
CA GLN A 246 -14.61 8.29 -1.55
C GLN A 246 -15.19 6.92 -1.16
N VAL A 247 -14.32 5.98 -0.75
CA VAL A 247 -14.72 4.67 -0.22
C VAL A 247 -15.50 4.83 1.08
N SER A 248 -15.11 5.78 1.93
CA SER A 248 -15.82 6.08 3.18
C SER A 248 -17.23 6.62 2.96
N GLN A 249 -17.44 7.39 1.90
CA GLN A 249 -18.77 7.82 1.48
C GLN A 249 -19.61 6.70 0.84
N GLY A 250 -18.97 5.60 0.41
CA GLY A 250 -19.60 4.55 -0.37
C GLY A 250 -19.79 4.90 -1.86
N THR A 251 -19.17 6.00 -2.33
CA THR A 251 -19.13 6.35 -3.77
C THR A 251 -18.29 5.36 -4.56
N LEU A 252 -17.26 4.81 -3.91
CA LEU A 252 -16.48 3.67 -4.39
C LEU A 252 -16.63 2.52 -3.40
N ASN A 253 -16.64 1.29 -3.89
CA ASN A 253 -16.35 0.12 -3.07
C ASN A 253 -14.82 -0.09 -2.94
N PRO A 254 -14.35 -0.91 -1.98
CA PRO A 254 -12.92 -1.13 -1.77
C PRO A 254 -12.16 -1.68 -2.98
N ILE A 255 -12.81 -2.49 -3.84
CA ILE A 255 -12.19 -3.07 -5.03
C ILE A 255 -11.96 -1.98 -6.08
N GLU A 256 -12.98 -1.15 -6.34
CA GLU A 256 -12.87 0.02 -7.23
C GLU A 256 -11.80 1.00 -6.73
N GLY A 257 -11.75 1.24 -5.41
CA GLY A 257 -10.71 2.06 -4.80
C GLY A 257 -9.30 1.49 -4.97
N LEU A 258 -9.14 0.16 -4.89
CA LEU A 258 -7.86 -0.52 -5.12
C LEU A 258 -7.44 -0.44 -6.58
N GLU A 259 -8.37 -0.62 -7.52
CA GLU A 259 -8.11 -0.50 -8.95
C GLU A 259 -7.58 0.89 -9.31
N LEU A 260 -8.22 1.95 -8.82
CA LEU A 260 -7.76 3.32 -9.02
C LEU A 260 -6.38 3.58 -8.39
N PHE A 261 -6.12 3.00 -7.21
CA PHE A 261 -4.81 3.08 -6.57
C PHE A 261 -3.72 2.39 -7.39
N LEU A 262 -3.97 1.18 -7.90
CA LEU A 262 -3.01 0.43 -8.71
C LEU A 262 -2.73 1.13 -10.04
N LYS A 263 -3.75 1.72 -10.67
CA LYS A 263 -3.59 2.57 -11.85
C LYS A 263 -2.71 3.78 -11.58
N MET A 264 -3.00 4.51 -10.50
CA MET A 264 -2.17 5.64 -10.06
C MET A 264 -0.70 5.21 -9.82
N MET A 265 -0.48 4.06 -9.19
CA MET A 265 0.86 3.52 -8.94
C MET A 265 1.56 3.12 -10.25
N LYS A 266 0.85 2.48 -11.19
CA LYS A 266 1.36 2.13 -12.52
C LYS A 266 1.82 3.35 -13.28
N ASP A 267 1.02 4.41 -13.31
CA ASP A 267 1.33 5.66 -13.99
C ASP A 267 2.58 6.31 -13.37
N ALA A 268 2.60 6.47 -12.04
CA ALA A 268 3.72 7.06 -11.33
C ALA A 268 5.04 6.28 -11.54
N LEU A 269 5.00 4.94 -11.42
CA LEU A 269 6.19 4.10 -11.61
C LEU A 269 6.67 4.10 -13.07
N THR A 270 5.76 4.12 -14.03
CA THR A 270 6.10 4.19 -15.46
C THR A 270 6.77 5.53 -15.79
N GLU A 271 6.24 6.64 -15.29
CA GLU A 271 6.83 7.98 -15.48
C GLU A 271 8.23 8.06 -14.84
N LEU A 272 8.38 7.54 -13.62
CA LEU A 272 9.67 7.48 -12.94
C LEU A 272 10.68 6.64 -13.72
N LYS A 273 10.26 5.48 -14.26
CA LYS A 273 11.11 4.62 -15.08
C LYS A 273 11.56 5.32 -16.36
N GLN A 274 10.63 5.91 -17.11
CA GLN A 274 10.94 6.67 -18.31
C GLN A 274 11.90 7.84 -18.03
N SER A 275 11.71 8.53 -16.90
CA SER A 275 12.58 9.62 -16.47
C SER A 275 13.98 9.14 -16.10
N ALA A 276 14.10 7.97 -15.45
CA ALA A 276 15.36 7.36 -15.09
C ALA A 276 16.13 6.83 -16.32
N ASP A 277 15.43 6.26 -17.31
CA ASP A 277 16.02 5.73 -18.54
C ASP A 277 16.51 6.85 -19.49
N LYS A 278 15.80 7.98 -19.54
CA LYS A 278 16.23 9.17 -20.31
C LYS A 278 17.49 9.82 -19.74
N ARG A 279 17.77 9.64 -18.46
CA ARG A 279 19.00 10.09 -17.80
C ARG A 279 20.12 9.07 -18.03
N ILE A 280 20.56 8.93 -19.28
CA ILE A 280 21.81 8.25 -19.60
C ILE A 280 22.95 9.00 -18.88
N PRO A 281 23.88 8.29 -18.20
CA PRO A 281 24.95 8.94 -17.44
C PRO A 281 25.99 9.54 -18.40
N SER A 282 25.76 10.78 -18.84
CA SER A 282 26.85 11.63 -19.30
C SER A 282 27.72 11.93 -18.09
N ALA A 283 28.90 11.29 -18.02
CA ALA A 283 29.80 11.28 -16.86
C ALA A 283 30.39 12.65 -16.44
N VAL A 284 29.88 13.77 -16.95
CA VAL A 284 30.50 15.11 -16.85
C VAL A 284 29.62 16.16 -16.15
N LEU A 285 28.34 15.89 -15.85
CA LEU A 285 27.42 16.91 -15.31
C LEU A 285 26.68 16.45 -14.05
N GLN A 286 27.40 15.88 -13.07
CA GLN A 286 26.81 15.51 -11.76
C GLN A 286 26.79 16.64 -10.72
N HIS A 287 26.99 17.89 -11.12
CA HIS A 287 26.86 19.02 -10.20
C HIS A 287 25.87 20.05 -10.73
N SER A 288 24.65 20.02 -10.16
CA SER A 288 23.64 21.10 -10.13
C SER A 288 22.89 21.32 -11.45
N LEU A 289 21.54 21.29 -11.52
CA LEU A 289 20.66 22.36 -11.00
C LEU A 289 19.22 21.89 -10.66
N SER A 290 18.93 20.59 -10.72
CA SER A 290 17.67 20.03 -10.19
C SER A 290 18.05 19.03 -9.11
N GLY A 291 17.69 19.29 -7.85
CA GLY A 291 18.05 18.46 -6.68
C GLY A 291 17.48 17.02 -6.69
N GLN A 292 17.11 16.49 -7.85
CA GLN A 292 16.55 15.16 -8.02
C GLN A 292 17.69 14.14 -8.10
N LYS A 293 17.95 13.47 -6.97
CA LYS A 293 18.88 12.33 -6.87
C LYS A 293 18.54 11.28 -7.94
N TYR A 294 19.57 10.72 -8.57
CA TYR A 294 19.41 9.65 -9.56
C TYR A 294 18.81 8.39 -8.91
N ILE A 295 17.70 7.91 -9.45
CA ILE A 295 17.02 6.68 -9.04
C ILE A 295 17.39 5.56 -10.02
N ASN A 296 17.84 4.42 -9.50
CA ASN A 296 18.23 3.27 -10.32
C ASN A 296 17.00 2.63 -10.99
N PRO A 297 16.94 2.51 -12.34
CA PRO A 297 15.83 1.87 -13.03
C PRO A 297 15.53 0.44 -12.54
N LYS A 298 16.56 -0.34 -12.17
CA LYS A 298 16.38 -1.69 -11.62
C LYS A 298 15.65 -1.69 -10.28
N LEU A 299 15.78 -0.63 -9.49
CA LEU A 299 14.99 -0.50 -8.26
C LEU A 299 13.51 -0.28 -8.60
N ILE A 300 13.22 0.58 -9.58
CA ILE A 300 11.85 0.84 -10.04
C ILE A 300 11.22 -0.45 -10.56
N ASP A 301 11.96 -1.25 -11.33
CA ASP A 301 11.50 -2.57 -11.80
C ASP A 301 11.12 -3.52 -10.65
N LEU A 302 11.88 -3.52 -9.55
CA LEU A 302 11.56 -4.33 -8.37
C LEU A 302 10.29 -3.84 -7.68
N VAL A 303 10.10 -2.53 -7.57
CA VAL A 303 8.89 -1.94 -6.99
C VAL A 303 7.67 -2.20 -7.89
N MET A 304 7.81 -2.05 -9.22
CA MET A 304 6.77 -2.41 -10.18
C MET A 304 6.41 -3.89 -10.08
N ARG A 305 7.41 -4.76 -9.96
CA ARG A 305 7.20 -6.20 -9.79
C ARG A 305 6.41 -6.52 -8.52
N GLY A 306 6.72 -5.90 -7.39
CA GLY A 306 5.97 -6.11 -6.15
C GLY A 306 4.57 -5.49 -6.16
N THR A 307 4.42 -4.33 -6.82
CA THR A 307 3.18 -3.55 -6.85
C THR A 307 2.16 -4.07 -7.85
N LEU A 308 2.59 -4.50 -9.04
CA LEU A 308 1.72 -4.69 -10.21
C LEU A 308 1.66 -6.14 -10.74
N ARG A 309 2.75 -6.92 -10.62
CA ARG A 309 2.92 -8.18 -11.39
C ARG A 309 1.79 -9.19 -11.22
N THR A 310 1.29 -9.36 -10.01
CA THR A 310 0.24 -10.33 -9.66
C THR A 310 -1.05 -9.67 -9.22
N THR A 311 -1.07 -8.34 -9.16
CA THR A 311 -2.16 -7.56 -8.56
C THR A 311 -2.96 -6.83 -9.63
N PHE A 312 -2.34 -6.54 -10.78
CA PHE A 312 -2.90 -5.67 -11.80
C PHE A 312 -2.78 -6.29 -13.20
N LEU A 313 -3.88 -6.32 -13.93
CA LEU A 313 -3.96 -6.79 -15.29
C LEU A 313 -3.71 -5.62 -16.24
N THR A 314 -2.56 -5.59 -16.88
CA THR A 314 -2.15 -4.45 -17.72
C THR A 314 -3.03 -4.23 -18.93
N ASP A 315 -3.60 -5.32 -19.47
CA ASP A 315 -4.34 -5.32 -20.73
C ASP A 315 -5.74 -4.73 -20.57
N THR A 316 -6.34 -4.97 -19.40
CA THR A 316 -7.67 -4.46 -19.04
C THR A 316 -7.61 -3.22 -18.15
N ASP A 317 -6.44 -2.89 -17.62
CA ASP A 317 -6.21 -1.82 -16.64
C ASP A 317 -7.02 -2.00 -15.34
N THR A 318 -7.25 -3.26 -14.96
CA THR A 318 -8.06 -3.65 -13.80
C THR A 318 -7.23 -4.41 -12.75
N VAL A 319 -7.73 -4.48 -11.52
CA VAL A 319 -7.18 -5.39 -10.50
C VAL A 319 -7.41 -6.86 -10.91
N SER A 320 -6.48 -7.75 -10.58
CA SER A 320 -6.63 -9.20 -10.80
C SER A 320 -7.70 -9.77 -9.87
N ASP A 321 -8.62 -10.55 -10.43
CA ASP A 321 -9.68 -11.21 -9.67
C ASP A 321 -9.09 -12.23 -8.69
N GLU A 322 -8.08 -12.99 -9.11
CA GLU A 322 -7.36 -13.96 -8.27
C GLU A 322 -6.72 -13.29 -7.05
N TYR A 323 -6.20 -12.08 -7.24
CA TYR A 323 -5.62 -11.29 -6.16
C TYR A 323 -6.70 -10.76 -5.21
N ILE A 324 -7.85 -10.30 -5.71
CA ILE A 324 -9.00 -9.93 -4.87
C ILE A 324 -9.47 -11.12 -4.03
N GLN A 325 -9.68 -12.28 -4.66
CA GLN A 325 -10.10 -13.50 -3.97
C GLN A 325 -9.09 -13.93 -2.89
N LEU A 326 -7.78 -13.75 -3.14
CA LEU A 326 -6.73 -13.99 -2.15
C LEU A 326 -6.85 -13.03 -0.97
N LEU A 327 -6.98 -11.72 -1.23
CA LEU A 327 -7.09 -10.71 -0.17
C LEU A 327 -8.34 -10.89 0.67
N LEU A 328 -9.46 -11.28 0.05
CA LEU A 328 -10.74 -11.62 0.68
C LEU A 328 -10.76 -13.00 1.35
N ARG A 329 -9.65 -13.76 1.26
CA ARG A 329 -9.48 -15.09 1.88
C ARG A 329 -10.58 -16.06 1.47
N MET A 330 -10.91 -16.07 0.18
CA MET A 330 -11.96 -16.93 -0.34
C MET A 330 -11.53 -18.40 -0.37
N ASN A 331 -12.41 -19.27 0.11
CA ASN A 331 -12.23 -20.71 0.06
C ASN A 331 -12.58 -21.28 -1.34
N PRO A 332 -12.25 -22.55 -1.65
CA PRO A 332 -12.51 -23.12 -2.97
C PRO A 332 -13.98 -23.11 -3.41
N GLU A 333 -14.93 -23.30 -2.48
CA GLU A 333 -16.37 -23.30 -2.78
C GLU A 333 -16.86 -21.87 -3.12
N GLU A 334 -16.42 -20.87 -2.35
CA GLU A 334 -16.68 -19.46 -2.61
C GLU A 334 -16.11 -19.02 -3.98
N LYS A 335 -14.91 -19.50 -4.34
CA LYS A 335 -14.30 -19.23 -5.65
C LYS A 335 -15.12 -19.84 -6.78
N ALA A 336 -15.49 -21.11 -6.68
CA ALA A 336 -16.33 -21.78 -7.67
C ALA A 336 -17.69 -21.06 -7.85
N LEU A 337 -18.29 -20.59 -6.74
CA LEU A 337 -19.54 -19.82 -6.79
C LEU A 337 -19.38 -18.47 -7.50
N SER A 338 -18.22 -17.81 -7.32
CA SER A 338 -17.92 -16.53 -7.96
C SER A 338 -17.77 -16.61 -9.49
N GLU A 339 -17.50 -17.80 -10.03
CA GLU A 339 -17.34 -18.03 -11.47
C GLU A 339 -18.69 -18.15 -12.20
N HIS A 340 -19.81 -18.35 -11.49
CA HIS A 340 -21.12 -18.57 -12.11
C HIS A 340 -21.69 -17.34 -12.83
N ASN A 341 -21.73 -16.18 -12.16
CA ASN A 341 -22.13 -14.91 -12.77
C ASN A 341 -21.61 -13.70 -11.98
N ASN A 342 -21.56 -12.55 -12.66
CA ASN A 342 -20.97 -11.33 -12.11
C ASN A 342 -21.73 -10.77 -10.90
N GLU A 343 -23.06 -10.85 -10.89
CA GLU A 343 -23.88 -10.35 -9.78
C GLU A 343 -23.63 -11.14 -8.48
N THR A 344 -23.56 -12.46 -8.60
CA THR A 344 -23.25 -13.37 -7.49
C THR A 344 -21.86 -13.11 -6.93
N ARG A 345 -20.87 -12.93 -7.83
CA ARG A 345 -19.51 -12.56 -7.44
C ARG A 345 -19.46 -11.23 -6.68
N GLN A 346 -20.11 -10.19 -7.22
CA GLN A 346 -20.14 -8.88 -6.58
C GLN A 346 -20.77 -8.93 -5.19
N LYS A 347 -21.90 -9.64 -5.05
CA LYS A 347 -22.56 -9.84 -3.76
C LYS A 347 -21.64 -10.55 -2.77
N LEU A 348 -21.04 -11.66 -3.19
CA LEU A 348 -20.10 -12.43 -2.36
C LEU A 348 -18.90 -11.58 -1.93
N TYR A 349 -18.32 -10.78 -2.82
CA TYR A 349 -17.21 -9.88 -2.49
C TYR A 349 -17.61 -8.84 -1.44
N LEU A 350 -18.80 -8.23 -1.58
CA LEU A 350 -19.31 -7.26 -0.61
C LEU A 350 -19.56 -7.89 0.77
N ASP A 351 -20.07 -9.12 0.80
CA ASP A 351 -20.27 -9.86 2.05
C ASP A 351 -18.91 -10.13 2.74
N LYS A 352 -17.90 -10.60 1.99
CA LYS A 352 -16.53 -10.80 2.53
C LYS A 352 -15.88 -9.51 3.00
N ILE A 353 -16.11 -8.40 2.30
CA ILE A 353 -15.64 -7.07 2.70
C ILE A 353 -16.27 -6.65 4.03
N ALA A 354 -17.57 -6.87 4.22
CA ALA A 354 -18.26 -6.54 5.46
C ALA A 354 -17.74 -7.37 6.64
N ASP A 355 -17.56 -8.68 6.44
CA ASP A 355 -16.99 -9.58 7.47
C ASP A 355 -15.57 -9.14 7.87
N MET A 356 -14.74 -8.80 6.88
CA MET A 356 -13.37 -8.38 7.13
C MET A 356 -13.28 -7.00 7.77
N GLN A 357 -14.16 -6.07 7.39
CA GLN A 357 -14.25 -4.76 8.04
C GLN A 357 -14.52 -4.94 9.54
N LYS A 358 -15.47 -5.81 9.90
CA LYS A 358 -15.74 -6.16 11.29
C LYS A 358 -14.49 -6.74 11.98
N GLU A 359 -13.83 -7.73 11.36
CA GLU A 359 -12.59 -8.32 11.88
C GLU A 359 -11.51 -7.26 12.17
N ILE A 360 -11.26 -6.36 11.21
CA ILE A 360 -10.25 -5.31 11.32
C ILE A 360 -10.53 -4.38 12.51
N LEU A 361 -11.77 -3.96 12.70
CA LEU A 361 -12.17 -3.00 13.72
C LEU A 361 -12.25 -3.61 15.13
N GLU A 362 -12.58 -4.89 15.22
CA GLU A 362 -12.68 -5.65 16.48
C GLU A 362 -11.31 -6.14 16.98
N THR A 363 -10.39 -6.48 16.09
CA THR A 363 -9.07 -7.02 16.46
C THR A 363 -8.19 -5.94 17.10
N LYS A 364 -8.14 -5.92 18.43
CA LYS A 364 -7.30 -4.99 19.20
C LYS A 364 -5.85 -5.46 19.26
N SER A 365 -4.94 -4.49 19.20
CA SER A 365 -3.51 -4.73 19.41
C SER A 365 -3.20 -5.17 20.84
N GLU A 366 -2.29 -6.14 21.00
CA GLU A 366 -1.77 -6.60 22.29
C GLU A 366 -1.01 -5.49 23.06
N LEU A 367 -0.46 -4.48 22.37
CA LEU A 367 0.20 -3.31 22.98
C LEU A 367 -0.76 -2.44 23.80
N ASN A 368 -2.07 -2.52 23.53
CA ASN A 368 -3.09 -1.85 24.35
C ASN A 368 -3.34 -2.52 25.71
N TYR A 369 -2.86 -3.77 25.90
CA TYR A 369 -2.98 -4.51 27.15
C TYR A 369 -1.74 -4.33 28.05
N SER A 370 -0.55 -4.10 27.49
CA SER A 370 0.70 -4.01 28.27
C SER A 370 0.89 -2.68 29.01
N THR A 371 0.38 -1.56 28.47
CA THR A 371 0.38 -0.26 29.17
C THR A 371 -0.57 -0.21 30.38
N SER A 372 -1.43 -1.22 30.55
CA SER A 372 -2.33 -1.33 31.71
C SER A 372 -1.66 -1.98 32.93
N ARG A 373 -0.49 -2.60 32.77
CA ARG A 373 0.22 -3.32 33.85
C ARG A 373 1.47 -2.62 34.38
N SER A 374 1.98 -1.59 33.71
CA SER A 374 3.21 -0.90 34.13
C SER A 374 3.00 0.28 35.08
N HIS A 375 1.77 0.55 35.54
CA HIS A 375 1.49 1.59 36.55
C HIS A 375 1.19 1.06 37.95
N TRP A 376 1.39 -0.23 38.20
CA TRP A 376 1.44 -0.80 39.54
C TRP A 376 2.78 -1.52 39.70
N ASN A 377 3.64 -0.96 40.56
CA ASN A 377 5.01 -1.35 40.89
C ASN A 377 6.12 -0.52 40.22
N ARG A 378 6.25 0.74 40.66
CA ARG A 378 7.51 1.26 41.21
C ARG A 378 7.23 2.42 42.15
#